data_AF-A0A9E1S1N1-F1
#
_entry.id   AF-A0A9E1S1N1-F1
#
_cell.length_a   1.000
_cell.length_b   1.000
_cell.length_c   1.000
_cell.angle_alpha   90.00
_cell.angle_beta   90.00
_cell.angle_gamma   90.00
#
_symmetry.space_group_name_H-M   'P 1'
#
loop_
_entity.id
_entity.type
_entity.pdbx_description
1 polymer ?
#
loop_
_entity_poly.entity_id
_entity_poly.type
_entity_poly.pdbx_seq_one_letter_code
_entity_poly.pdbx_strand_id
1 'polypeptide(L)' 'TASFPSAHATIAFSIAAMASAVFGIFWYMIAAAALVALGRVASGVHFFSDIIAGALIGFFVTQASMIAFELLLLMLK' A
#
# COMPACT_ATOMS: atom_id res chain seq x y z
N THR A 1 -10.10 -4.19 -17.50
CA THR A 1 -9.74 -3.61 -16.18
C THR A 1 -8.99 -2.31 -16.41
N ALA A 2 -9.16 -1.29 -15.57
CA ALA A 2 -8.36 -0.06 -15.67
C ALA A 2 -6.90 -0.38 -15.34
N SER A 3 -5.95 0.13 -16.14
CA SER A 3 -4.51 -0.05 -15.89
C SER A 3 -4.00 0.90 -14.80
N PHE A 4 -4.54 2.11 -14.75
CA PHE A 4 -4.04 3.16 -13.86
C PHE A 4 -5.10 3.56 -12.82
N PRO A 5 -4.73 3.70 -11.53
CA PRO A 5 -3.51 3.16 -10.90
C PRO A 5 -3.57 1.63 -10.78
N SER A 6 -2.44 0.98 -10.48
CA SER A 6 -2.43 -0.48 -10.28
C SER A 6 -3.08 -0.85 -8.95
N ALA A 7 -4.25 -1.49 -9.00
CA ALA A 7 -4.96 -1.97 -7.80
C ALA A 7 -4.14 -2.98 -6.98
N HIS A 8 -3.35 -3.84 -7.64
CA HIS A 8 -2.46 -4.78 -6.95
C HIS A 8 -1.38 -4.05 -6.15
N ALA A 9 -0.77 -3.00 -6.73
CA ALA A 9 0.18 -2.17 -6.00
C ALA A 9 -0.51 -1.43 -4.85
N THR A 10 -1.67 -0.83 -5.07
CA THR A 10 -2.44 -0.16 -4.01
C THR A 10 -2.71 -1.08 -2.83
N ILE A 11 -3.27 -2.27 -3.07
CA ILE A 11 -3.59 -3.23 -2.00
C ILE A 11 -2.32 -3.72 -1.29
N ALA A 12 -1.28 -4.08 -2.04
CA ALA A 12 -0.04 -4.61 -1.45
C ALA A 12 0.65 -3.57 -0.56
N PHE A 13 0.73 -2.31 -0.99
CA PHE A 13 1.33 -1.24 -0.19
C PHE A 13 0.45 -0.80 0.99
N SER A 14 -0.89 -0.91 0.89
CA SER A 14 -1.78 -0.73 2.04
C SER A 14 -1.56 -1.80 3.10
N ILE A 15 -1.49 -3.08 2.71
CA ILE A 15 -1.19 -4.19 3.63
C ILE A 15 0.18 -3.97 4.25
N ALA A 16 1.17 -3.57 3.46
CA ALA A 16 2.50 -3.32 3.97
C ALA A 16 2.53 -2.19 5.00
N ALA A 17 1.88 -1.05 4.73
CA ALA A 17 1.78 0.06 5.67
C ALA A 17 1.17 -0.38 7.01
N MET A 18 0.00 -1.02 6.96
CA MET A 18 -0.71 -1.47 8.16
C MET A 18 0.08 -2.53 8.94
N ALA A 19 0.58 -3.57 8.28
CA ALA A 19 1.34 -4.63 8.93
C ALA A 19 2.65 -4.11 9.53
N SER A 20 3.29 -3.13 8.88
CA SER A 20 4.50 -2.50 9.42
C SER A 20 4.22 -1.73 10.71
N ALA A 21 3.11 -1.00 10.76
CA ALA A 21 2.70 -0.25 11.94
C ALA A 21 2.31 -1.18 13.12
N VAL A 22 1.69 -2.32 12.83
CA VAL A 22 1.24 -3.28 13.87
C VAL A 22 2.38 -4.17 14.37
N PHE A 23 3.24 -4.67 13.48
CA PHE A 23 4.22 -5.71 13.82
C PHE A 23 5.69 -5.25 13.77
N GLY A 24 5.98 -4.02 13.34
CA GLY A 24 7.36 -3.49 13.29
C GLY A 24 8.24 -4.10 12.19
N ILE A 25 7.66 -4.79 11.20
CA ILE A 25 8.34 -5.57 10.16
C ILE A 25 8.47 -4.83 8.82
N PHE A 26 8.73 -3.53 8.88
CA PHE A 26 8.65 -2.61 7.73
C PHE A 26 9.40 -3.10 6.48
N TRP A 27 10.68 -3.43 6.62
CA TRP A 27 11.51 -3.81 5.48
C TRP A 27 11.02 -5.08 4.78
N TYR A 28 10.53 -6.07 5.52
CA TYR A 28 9.99 -7.31 4.95
C TYR A 28 8.70 -7.06 4.18
N MET A 29 7.83 -6.21 4.72
CA MET A 29 6.53 -5.92 4.10
C MET A 29 6.65 -5.03 2.87
N ILE A 30 7.54 -4.04 2.89
CA ILE A 30 7.86 -3.23 1.70
C ILE A 30 8.51 -4.09 0.61
N ALA A 31 9.43 -4.98 0.95
CA ALA A 31 10.02 -5.91 -0.01
C ALA A 31 8.96 -6.82 -0.64
N ALA A 32 8.06 -7.40 0.16
CA ALA A 32 6.95 -8.22 -0.34
C ALA A 32 6.01 -7.42 -1.26
N ALA A 33 5.62 -6.20 -0.89
CA ALA A 33 4.78 -5.35 -1.72
C ALA A 33 5.47 -4.95 -3.03
N ALA A 34 6.77 -4.65 -2.99
CA ALA A 34 7.57 -4.37 -4.17
C ALA A 34 7.63 -5.57 -5.12
N LEU A 35 7.80 -6.80 -4.61
CA LEU A 35 7.78 -8.01 -5.43
C LEU A 35 6.42 -8.21 -6.13
N VAL A 36 5.31 -7.97 -5.43
CA VAL A 36 3.97 -8.03 -6.04
C VAL A 36 3.83 -6.98 -7.15
N ALA A 37 4.20 -5.73 -6.87
CA ALA A 37 4.10 -4.63 -7.83
C ALA A 37 5.00 -4.84 -9.06
N LEU A 38 6.25 -5.23 -8.87
CA LEU A 38 7.19 -5.52 -9.95
C LEU A 38 6.75 -6.74 -10.78
N GLY A 39 6.14 -7.74 -10.16
CA GLY A 39 5.52 -8.86 -10.89
C GLY A 39 4.43 -8.41 -11.86
N ARG A 40 3.72 -7.31 -11.57
CA ARG A 40 2.76 -6.72 -12.51
C ARG A 40 3.44 -6.06 -13.72
N VAL A 41 4.57 -5.41 -13.51
CA VAL A 41 5.36 -4.85 -14.61
C VAL A 41 5.96 -5.99 -15.46
N ALA A 42 6.53 -7.00 -14.80
CA ALA A 42 7.13 -8.16 -15.47
C ALA A 42 6.12 -9.00 -16.28
N SER A 43 4.85 -9.05 -15.85
CA SER A 43 3.78 -9.69 -16.62
C SER A 43 3.25 -8.83 -17.78
N GLY A 44 3.74 -7.60 -17.96
CA GLY A 44 3.37 -6.72 -19.06
C GLY A 44 1.97 -6.12 -18.96
N VAL A 45 1.33 -6.20 -17.78
CA VAL A 45 -0.06 -5.76 -17.58
C VAL A 45 -0.19 -4.39 -16.93
N HIS A 46 0.94 -3.80 -16.48
CA HIS A 46 0.98 -2.46 -15.90
C HIS A 46 2.29 -1.75 -16.25
N PHE A 47 2.23 -0.43 -16.43
CA PHE A 47 3.43 0.40 -16.54
C PHE A 47 4.05 0.67 -15.16
N PHE A 48 5.32 1.09 -15.14
CA PHE A 48 5.99 1.48 -13.90
C PHE A 48 5.29 2.65 -13.19
N SER A 49 4.70 3.58 -13.96
CA SER A 49 3.87 4.68 -13.44
C SER A 49 2.64 4.19 -12.68
N ASP A 50 2.00 3.12 -13.16
CA ASP A 50 0.78 2.56 -12.56
C ASP A 50 1.07 2.01 -11.17
N ILE A 51 2.22 1.35 -11.02
CA ILE A 51 2.64 0.77 -9.74
C ILE A 51 3.15 1.83 -8.76
N ILE A 52 3.82 2.90 -9.23
CA ILE A 52 4.21 4.03 -8.36
C ILE A 52 2.96 4.72 -7.83
N ALA A 53 2.01 5.06 -8.70
CA ALA A 53 0.77 5.70 -8.28
C ALA A 53 -0.02 4.82 -7.31
N GLY A 54 -0.14 3.52 -7.60
CA GLY A 54 -0.78 2.56 -6.70
C GLY A 54 -0.07 2.47 -5.35
N ALA A 55 1.26 2.36 -5.33
CA ALA A 55 2.05 2.29 -4.11
C ALA A 55 1.88 3.53 -3.21
N LEU A 56 1.95 4.73 -3.79
CA LEU A 56 1.76 5.98 -3.07
C LEU A 56 0.35 6.07 -2.48
N ILE A 57 -0.68 5.77 -3.29
CA ILE A 57 -2.07 5.76 -2.83
C ILE A 57 -2.24 4.76 -1.68
N GLY A 58 -1.80 3.51 -1.88
CA GLY A 58 -1.95 2.45 -0.89
C GLY A 58 -1.29 2.78 0.44
N PHE A 59 -0.04 3.23 0.40
CA PHE A 59 0.72 3.55 1.61
C PHE A 59 0.12 4.76 2.35
N PHE A 60 -0.05 5.90 1.69
CA PHE A 60 -0.46 7.13 2.36
C PHE A 60 -1.92 7.13 2.81
N VAL A 61 -2.83 6.55 2.02
CA VAL A 61 -4.24 6.43 2.43
C VAL A 61 -4.35 5.56 3.68
N THR A 62 -3.62 4.44 3.73
CA THR A 62 -3.63 3.58 4.93
C THR A 62 -3.06 4.30 6.15
N GLN A 63 -1.94 5.02 6.03
CA GLN A 63 -1.39 5.81 7.13
C GLN A 63 -2.40 6.87 7.62
N ALA A 64 -3.05 7.58 6.69
CA ALA A 64 -4.07 8.57 7.04
C ALA A 64 -5.30 7.92 7.72
N SER A 65 -5.76 6.76 7.24
CA SER A 65 -6.85 6.00 7.86
C SER A 65 -6.50 5.52 9.27
N MET A 66 -5.27 5.07 9.51
CA MET A 66 -4.82 4.66 10.84
C MET A 66 -4.80 5.83 11.81
N ILE A 67 -4.23 6.96 11.40
CA ILE A 67 -4.23 8.20 12.22
C ILE A 67 -5.66 8.65 12.51
N ALA A 68 -6.53 8.67 11.49
CA ALA A 68 -7.93 9.06 11.67
C ALA A 68 -8.66 8.11 12.64
N PHE A 69 -8.38 6.82 12.59
CA PHE A 69 -8.94 5.83 13.51
C PHE A 69 -8.45 6.04 14.94
N GLU A 70 -7.15 6.30 15.15
CA GLU A 70 -6.61 6.63 16.47
C GLU A 70 -7.23 7.91 17.04
N LEU A 71 -7.36 8.96 16.23
CA LEU A 71 -8.01 10.21 16.62
C LEU A 71 -9.47 9.99 17.01
N LEU A 72 -10.22 9.20 16.23
CA LEU A 72 -11.60 8.84 16.56
C LEU A 72 -11.67 8.12 17.92
N LEU A 73 -10.78 7.16 18.17
CA LEU A 73 -10.72 6.46 19.45
C LEU A 73 -10.40 7.38 20.63
N LEU A 74 -9.63 8.45 20.42
CA LEU A 74 -9.38 9.47 21.45
C LEU A 74 -10.60 10.33 21.74
N MET A 75 -11.41 10.66 20.73
CA MET A 75 -12.64 11.45 20.91
C MET A 75 -13.77 10.67 21.63
N LEU A 76 -13.70 9.35 21.61
CA LEU A 76 -14.69 8.46 22.25
C LEU A 76 -14.32 8.07 23.69
N LYS A 77 -13.13 8.44 24.17
CA LYS A 77 -12.67 8.25 25.56
C LYS A 77 -13.03 9.46 26.41
#